data_AF-X7S311-F1
#
_entry.id   AF-X7S311-F1
#
_cell.length_a   1.000
_cell.length_b   1.000
_cell.length_c   1.000
_cell.angle_alpha   90.00
_cell.angle_beta   90.00
_cell.angle_gamma   90.00
#
_symmetry.space_group_name_H-M   'P 1'
#
loop_
_entity.id
_entity.type
_entity.pdbx_description
1 polymer ?
#
loop_
_entity_poly.entity_id
_entity_poly.type
_entity_poly.pdbx_seq_one_letter_code
_entity_poly.pdbx_strand_id
1 'polypeptide(L)'
;MKYEVSKILESIEDLQNNIREEDYGELNDTWATSIQNAWLKGAKLDRHGVVWISSKYLHILLRIKKDFVNYHLAIIGRPDAKYITGTEFISLLSTIFDAATTFRKRDYIRYSEKLYILIRDSDKAEVMRARYYEDLIDKKNKLKAQRIKKYKINIDELTGANLKTQTAEFSHIRSVAIYPDLQLELDNGLIVNKKTHEIITEKGIQNEDDLYTLCLAKGWNTKWYNFYKQTFI
;
A
#
# COMPACT_ATOMS: atom_id res chain seq x y z
N MET A 1 -5.73 2.53 -5.55
CA MET A 1 -4.84 1.40 -5.25
C MET A 1 -5.70 0.22 -4.77
N LYS A 2 -5.98 -0.76 -5.64
CA LYS A 2 -6.72 -1.97 -5.25
C LYS A 2 -5.70 -2.96 -4.71
N TYR A 3 -5.52 -2.99 -3.40
CA TYR A 3 -4.74 -4.06 -2.79
C TYR A 3 -5.46 -5.40 -3.05
N GLU A 4 -4.87 -6.25 -3.89
CA GLU A 4 -5.20 -7.67 -3.88
C GLU A 4 -4.75 -8.26 -2.54
N VAL A 5 -5.48 -9.27 -2.05
CA VAL A 5 -5.12 -9.93 -0.79
C VAL A 5 -3.70 -10.46 -0.90
N SER A 6 -2.83 -10.08 0.04
CA SER A 6 -1.46 -10.58 0.08
C SER A 6 -1.46 -12.12 0.07
N LYS A 7 -0.59 -12.70 -0.75
CA LYS A 7 -0.42 -14.15 -0.87
C LYS A 7 0.10 -14.79 0.42
N ILE A 8 0.74 -13.99 1.28
CA ILE A 8 1.29 -14.42 2.57
C ILE A 8 0.73 -13.50 3.65
N LEU A 9 0.05 -14.10 4.62
CA LEU A 9 -0.51 -13.42 5.79
C LEU A 9 0.02 -14.09 7.05
N GLU A 10 0.73 -13.33 7.87
CA GLU A 10 1.32 -13.75 9.14
C GLU A 10 0.32 -13.57 10.28
N SER A 11 0.30 -14.54 11.21
CA SER A 11 -0.55 -14.49 12.41
C SER A 11 -0.11 -13.36 13.35
N ILE A 12 -1.01 -12.86 14.19
CA ILE A 12 -0.73 -11.88 15.25
C ILE A 12 -0.75 -12.52 16.65
N GLU A 13 -0.66 -13.85 16.74
CA GLU A 13 -0.73 -14.61 18.01
C GLU A 13 0.26 -14.13 19.08
N ASP A 14 1.44 -13.64 18.67
CA ASP A 14 2.44 -13.08 19.57
C ASP A 14 1.99 -11.77 20.25
N LEU A 15 1.00 -11.07 19.68
CA LEU A 15 0.37 -9.88 20.28
C LEU A 15 -0.74 -10.24 21.28
N GLN A 16 -0.98 -11.52 21.55
CA GLN A 16 -2.11 -11.96 22.37
C GLN A 16 -2.13 -11.34 23.76
N ASN A 17 -0.97 -11.24 24.43
CA ASN A 17 -0.91 -10.67 25.77
C ASN A 17 -1.26 -9.17 25.73
N ASN A 18 -0.64 -8.42 24.84
CA ASN A 18 -0.93 -6.99 24.65
C ASN A 18 -2.43 -6.74 24.36
N ILE A 19 -3.05 -7.56 23.51
CA ILE A 19 -4.48 -7.45 23.18
C ILE A 19 -5.38 -7.75 24.39
N ARG A 20 -4.99 -8.73 25.22
CA ARG A 20 -5.76 -9.13 26.40
C ARG A 20 -5.64 -8.14 27.56
N GLU A 21 -4.49 -7.51 27.68
CA GLU A 21 -4.18 -6.51 28.71
C GLU A 21 -4.72 -5.11 28.37
N GLU A 22 -5.09 -4.86 27.10
CA GLU A 22 -5.64 -3.57 26.68
C GLU A 22 -6.96 -3.25 27.39
N ASP A 23 -6.95 -2.14 28.14
CA ASP A 23 -8.04 -1.67 28.97
C ASP A 23 -9.31 -1.33 28.15
N TYR A 24 -10.41 -1.99 28.51
CA TYR A 24 -11.74 -1.76 27.95
C TYR A 24 -12.64 -0.94 28.88
N GLY A 25 -12.12 -0.41 29.99
CA GLY A 25 -12.84 0.43 30.94
C GLY A 25 -14.06 -0.27 31.51
N GLU A 26 -15.22 0.40 31.46
CA GLU A 26 -16.49 -0.11 31.99
C GLU A 26 -17.29 -0.97 30.98
N LEU A 27 -16.67 -1.39 29.89
CA LEU A 27 -17.33 -2.29 28.93
C LEU A 27 -17.61 -3.65 29.56
N ASN A 28 -18.64 -4.34 29.07
CA ASN A 28 -18.95 -5.67 29.56
C ASN A 28 -17.88 -6.67 29.12
N ASP A 29 -17.33 -7.41 30.08
CA ASP A 29 -16.25 -8.40 29.90
C ASP A 29 -16.53 -9.39 28.77
N THR A 30 -17.76 -9.91 28.68
CA THR A 30 -18.12 -10.88 27.63
C THR A 30 -17.98 -10.27 26.24
N TRP A 31 -18.43 -9.01 26.07
CA TRP A 31 -18.33 -8.31 24.80
C TRP A 31 -16.91 -7.85 24.49
N ALA A 32 -16.18 -7.32 25.48
CA ALA A 32 -14.77 -6.95 25.32
C ALA A 32 -13.94 -8.17 24.92
N THR A 33 -14.10 -9.29 25.63
CA THR A 33 -13.47 -10.57 25.32
C THR A 33 -13.86 -11.07 23.92
N SER A 34 -15.11 -10.88 23.49
CA SER A 34 -15.53 -11.23 22.14
C SER A 34 -14.81 -10.39 21.07
N ILE A 35 -14.57 -9.10 21.31
CA ILE A 35 -13.85 -8.22 20.40
C ILE A 35 -12.37 -8.61 20.35
N GLN A 36 -11.72 -8.84 21.49
CA GLN A 36 -10.35 -9.32 21.57
C GLN A 36 -10.17 -10.63 20.78
N ASN A 37 -11.06 -11.61 20.99
CA ASN A 37 -11.04 -12.89 20.26
C ASN A 37 -11.27 -12.72 18.76
N ALA A 38 -12.12 -11.77 18.35
CA ALA A 38 -12.36 -11.46 16.95
C ALA A 38 -11.11 -10.88 16.29
N TRP A 39 -10.35 -10.03 16.98
CA TRP A 39 -9.04 -9.55 16.51
C TRP A 39 -8.02 -10.69 16.40
N LEU A 40 -7.82 -11.47 17.46
CA LEU A 40 -6.84 -12.57 17.49
C LEU A 40 -7.07 -13.61 16.38
N LYS A 41 -8.34 -13.92 16.07
CA LYS A 41 -8.70 -14.91 15.04
C LYS A 41 -8.86 -14.31 13.65
N GLY A 42 -9.12 -13.01 13.58
CA GLY A 42 -9.59 -12.32 12.38
C GLY A 42 -8.55 -11.45 11.72
N ALA A 43 -7.54 -10.97 12.45
CA ALA A 43 -6.51 -10.11 11.93
C ALA A 43 -5.20 -10.85 11.64
N LYS A 44 -4.53 -10.37 10.60
CA LYS A 44 -3.21 -10.85 10.14
C LYS A 44 -2.40 -9.67 9.64
N LEU A 45 -1.09 -9.83 9.56
CA LEU A 45 -0.19 -8.87 8.91
C LEU A 45 0.26 -9.44 7.57
N ASP A 46 0.34 -8.62 6.53
CA ASP A 46 1.06 -9.01 5.32
C ASP A 46 2.55 -8.66 5.40
N ARG A 47 3.32 -9.06 4.38
CA ARG A 47 4.75 -8.75 4.27
C ARG A 47 5.08 -7.25 4.31
N HIS A 48 4.10 -6.38 4.06
CA HIS A 48 4.25 -4.92 4.12
C HIS A 48 3.96 -4.39 5.53
N GLY A 49 3.67 -5.25 6.50
CA GLY A 49 3.20 -4.87 7.82
C GLY A 49 1.82 -4.21 7.81
N VAL A 50 1.01 -4.44 6.76
CA VAL A 50 -0.37 -3.97 6.66
C VAL A 50 -1.29 -4.95 7.35
N VAL A 51 -2.21 -4.43 8.16
CA VAL A 51 -3.23 -5.24 8.84
C VAL A 51 -4.32 -5.65 7.84
N TRP A 52 -4.61 -6.94 7.79
CA TRP A 52 -5.70 -7.55 7.03
C TRP A 52 -6.71 -8.17 7.98
N ILE A 53 -7.99 -7.84 7.80
CA ILE A 53 -9.09 -8.20 8.71
C ILE A 53 -10.09 -9.08 7.97
N SER A 54 -10.35 -10.26 8.52
CA SER A 54 -11.28 -11.20 7.93
C SER A 54 -12.73 -10.72 8.07
N SER A 55 -13.44 -10.71 6.95
CA SER A 55 -14.85 -10.32 6.85
C SER A 55 -15.76 -11.16 7.75
N LYS A 56 -15.35 -12.39 8.08
CA LYS A 56 -16.05 -13.28 9.03
C LYS A 56 -16.28 -12.63 10.40
N TYR A 57 -15.36 -11.77 10.85
CA TYR A 57 -15.40 -11.18 12.19
C TYR A 57 -15.86 -9.72 12.22
N LEU A 58 -16.08 -9.09 11.05
CA LEU A 58 -16.47 -7.67 10.97
C LEU A 58 -17.75 -7.34 11.74
N HIS A 59 -18.70 -8.26 11.80
CA HIS A 59 -19.93 -8.04 12.55
C HIS A 59 -19.70 -7.78 14.06
N ILE A 60 -18.68 -8.42 14.62
CA ILE A 60 -18.26 -8.23 16.02
C ILE A 60 -17.47 -6.91 16.12
N LEU A 61 -16.45 -6.75 15.28
CA LEU A 61 -15.52 -5.62 15.33
C LEU A 61 -16.19 -4.26 15.07
N LEU A 62 -17.14 -4.21 14.14
CA LEU A 62 -17.88 -3.00 13.78
C LEU A 62 -19.18 -2.84 14.60
N ARG A 63 -19.52 -3.79 15.46
CA ARG A 63 -20.77 -3.83 16.23
C ARG A 63 -22.02 -3.67 15.36
N ILE A 64 -22.12 -4.52 14.34
CA ILE A 64 -23.26 -4.60 13.40
C ILE A 64 -23.91 -5.98 13.43
N LYS A 65 -25.07 -6.13 12.79
CA LYS A 65 -25.65 -7.46 12.58
C LYS A 65 -24.84 -8.22 11.53
N LYS A 66 -24.72 -9.54 11.70
CA LYS A 66 -23.97 -10.43 10.81
C LYS A 66 -24.43 -10.34 9.36
N ASP A 67 -25.74 -10.20 9.14
CA ASP A 67 -26.34 -10.14 7.80
C ASP A 67 -26.01 -8.84 7.05
N PHE A 68 -25.55 -7.80 7.76
CA PHE A 68 -25.16 -6.52 7.14
C PHE A 68 -23.69 -6.44 6.73
N VAL A 69 -22.88 -7.49 6.96
CA VAL A 69 -21.46 -7.48 6.59
C VAL A 69 -21.29 -7.24 5.09
N ASN A 70 -21.99 -8.01 4.24
CA ASN A 70 -21.88 -7.86 2.79
C ASN A 70 -22.39 -6.51 2.28
N TYR A 71 -23.41 -5.93 2.93
CA TYR A 71 -23.87 -4.59 2.62
C TYR A 71 -22.77 -3.55 2.86
N HIS A 72 -22.08 -3.59 4.00
CA HIS A 72 -20.98 -2.65 4.27
C HIS A 72 -19.76 -2.90 3.40
N LEU A 73 -19.44 -4.16 3.08
CA LEU A 73 -18.40 -4.47 2.11
C LEU A 73 -18.69 -3.90 0.71
N ALA A 74 -19.96 -3.89 0.30
CA ALA A 74 -20.35 -3.30 -0.98
C ALA A 74 -20.16 -1.77 -1.01
N ILE A 75 -20.36 -1.06 0.11
CA ILE A 75 -20.16 0.40 0.21
C ILE A 75 -18.71 0.79 -0.13
N ILE A 76 -17.74 -0.02 0.28
CA ILE A 76 -16.31 0.20 -0.04
C ILE A 76 -15.87 -0.45 -1.36
N GLY A 77 -16.81 -0.91 -2.19
CA GLY A 77 -16.51 -1.53 -3.48
C GLY A 77 -15.84 -2.91 -3.37
N ARG A 78 -16.05 -3.62 -2.26
CA ARG A 78 -15.44 -4.93 -1.97
C ARG A 78 -16.48 -6.02 -1.66
N PRO A 79 -17.57 -6.17 -2.45
CA PRO A 79 -18.57 -7.21 -2.19
C PRO A 79 -17.90 -8.59 -2.10
N ASP A 80 -18.35 -9.40 -1.15
CA ASP A 80 -17.87 -10.78 -0.89
C ASP A 80 -16.37 -10.92 -0.61
N ALA A 81 -15.66 -9.82 -0.34
CA ALA A 81 -14.25 -9.87 0.03
C ALA A 81 -14.07 -10.71 1.30
N LYS A 82 -13.13 -11.66 1.28
CA LYS A 82 -12.79 -12.49 2.45
C LYS A 82 -12.01 -11.71 3.51
N TYR A 83 -11.27 -10.70 3.06
CA TYR A 83 -10.46 -9.81 3.88
C TYR A 83 -10.57 -8.39 3.38
N ILE A 84 -10.45 -7.44 4.30
CA ILE A 84 -10.26 -6.02 4.02
C ILE A 84 -8.98 -5.53 4.70
N THR A 85 -8.41 -4.45 4.18
CA THR A 85 -7.25 -3.77 4.78
C THR A 85 -7.66 -2.95 6.01
N GLY A 86 -6.67 -2.60 6.85
CA GLY A 86 -6.87 -1.69 7.98
C GLY A 86 -7.48 -0.34 7.59
N THR A 87 -7.07 0.22 6.45
CA THR A 87 -7.63 1.48 5.92
C THR A 87 -9.11 1.34 5.57
N GLU A 88 -9.48 0.28 4.86
CA GLU A 88 -10.87 -0.02 4.53
C GLU A 88 -11.71 -0.26 5.80
N PHE A 89 -11.14 -0.95 6.80
CA PHE A 89 -11.79 -1.16 8.09
C PHE A 89 -12.04 0.15 8.84
N ILE A 90 -11.07 1.05 8.93
CA ILE A 90 -11.24 2.35 9.60
C ILE A 90 -12.29 3.22 8.89
N SER A 91 -12.33 3.19 7.56
CA SER A 91 -13.37 3.89 6.80
C SER A 91 -14.78 3.38 7.15
N LEU A 92 -14.96 2.06 7.23
CA LEU A 92 -16.22 1.45 7.66
C LEU A 92 -16.53 1.76 9.12
N LEU A 93 -15.53 1.66 10.00
CA LEU A 93 -15.66 1.92 11.42
C LEU A 93 -16.14 3.34 11.69
N SER A 94 -15.53 4.34 11.03
CA SER A 94 -15.93 5.75 11.13
C SER A 94 -17.39 5.96 10.69
N THR A 95 -17.78 5.38 9.55
CA THR A 95 -19.16 5.47 9.05
C THR A 95 -20.18 4.89 10.06
N ILE A 96 -19.83 3.75 10.67
CA ILE A 96 -20.72 3.06 11.63
C ILE A 96 -20.72 3.76 12.99
N PHE A 97 -19.60 4.36 13.39
CA PHE A 97 -19.46 5.17 14.60
C PHE A 97 -20.37 6.41 14.54
N ASP A 98 -20.36 7.14 13.43
CA ASP A 98 -21.19 8.34 13.24
C ASP A 98 -22.68 7.99 13.24
N ALA A 99 -23.05 6.86 12.64
CA ALA A 99 -24.42 6.36 12.63
C ALA A 99 -24.86 5.70 13.96
N ALA A 100 -23.97 5.50 14.92
CA ALA A 100 -24.31 4.83 16.18
C ALA A 100 -25.18 5.74 17.07
N THR A 101 -26.35 5.23 17.45
CA THR A 101 -27.39 5.95 18.22
C THR A 101 -27.20 5.90 19.73
N THR A 102 -26.25 5.11 20.24
CA THR A 102 -26.02 4.96 21.69
C THR A 102 -24.55 5.11 22.04
N PHE A 103 -24.28 5.72 23.20
CA PHE A 103 -22.93 5.83 23.76
C PHE A 103 -22.26 4.47 23.92
N ARG A 104 -22.98 3.50 24.50
CA ARG A 104 -22.46 2.14 24.68
C ARG A 104 -22.00 1.49 23.36
N LYS A 105 -22.74 1.67 22.25
CA LYS A 105 -22.31 1.15 20.94
C LYS A 105 -21.02 1.84 20.48
N ARG A 106 -20.93 3.16 20.65
CA ARG A 106 -19.73 3.95 20.34
C ARG A 106 -18.51 3.51 21.15
N ASP A 107 -18.69 3.17 22.43
CA ASP A 107 -17.58 2.73 23.29
C ASP A 107 -17.02 1.37 22.85
N TYR A 108 -17.87 0.42 22.46
CA TYR A 108 -17.38 -0.84 21.86
C TYR A 108 -16.63 -0.62 20.54
N ILE A 109 -17.12 0.29 19.70
CA ILE A 109 -16.47 0.63 18.43
C ILE A 109 -15.08 1.24 18.69
N ARG A 110 -14.98 2.19 19.62
CA ARG A 110 -13.72 2.78 20.07
C ARG A 110 -12.76 1.74 20.62
N TYR A 111 -13.25 0.77 21.39
CA TYR A 111 -12.42 -0.31 21.87
C TYR A 111 -11.86 -1.16 20.73
N SER A 112 -12.68 -1.48 19.72
CA SER A 112 -12.19 -2.16 18.53
C SER A 112 -11.16 -1.33 17.74
N GLU A 113 -11.31 -0.01 17.69
CA GLU A 113 -10.33 0.89 17.07
C GLU A 113 -9.01 0.93 17.83
N LYS A 114 -9.05 0.98 19.17
CA LYS A 114 -7.85 0.90 20.01
C LYS A 114 -7.04 -0.36 19.73
N LEU A 115 -7.70 -1.51 19.67
CA LEU A 115 -7.04 -2.79 19.36
C LEU A 115 -6.46 -2.81 17.94
N TYR A 116 -7.14 -2.19 16.96
CA TYR A 116 -6.56 -2.02 15.63
C TYR A 116 -5.27 -1.21 15.67
N ILE A 117 -5.25 -0.08 16.38
CA ILE A 117 -4.07 0.78 16.51
C ILE A 117 -2.93 0.02 17.18
N LEU A 118 -3.22 -0.70 18.27
CA LEU A 118 -2.24 -1.55 18.97
C LEU A 118 -1.61 -2.58 18.02
N ILE A 119 -2.40 -3.23 17.17
CA ILE A 119 -1.87 -4.21 16.19
C ILE A 119 -1.05 -3.51 15.10
N ARG A 120 -1.57 -2.41 14.55
CA ARG A 120 -0.93 -1.64 13.47
C ARG A 120 0.43 -1.09 13.89
N ASP A 121 0.53 -0.61 15.12
CA ASP A 121 1.70 0.07 15.68
C ASP A 121 2.58 -0.88 16.52
N SER A 122 2.29 -2.18 16.51
CA SER A 122 3.12 -3.18 17.18
C SER A 122 4.53 -3.25 16.59
N ASP A 123 5.52 -3.56 17.43
CA ASP A 123 6.91 -3.79 17.01
C ASP A 123 7.00 -4.79 15.86
N LYS A 124 6.16 -5.82 15.89
CA LYS A 124 6.07 -6.79 14.79
C LYS A 124 5.72 -6.12 13.47
N ALA A 125 4.62 -5.36 13.44
CA ALA A 125 4.20 -4.68 12.22
C ALA A 125 5.26 -3.68 11.75
N GLU A 126 5.94 -3.00 12.67
CA GLU A 126 7.01 -2.05 12.36
C GLU A 126 8.25 -2.72 11.78
N VAL A 127 8.72 -3.82 12.37
CA VAL A 127 9.83 -4.62 11.85
C VAL A 127 9.52 -5.16 10.46
N MET A 128 8.28 -5.60 10.22
CA MET A 128 7.84 -6.06 8.90
C MET A 128 7.88 -4.92 7.87
N ARG A 129 7.39 -3.72 8.22
CA ARG A 129 7.49 -2.53 7.36
C ARG A 129 8.94 -2.19 7.06
N ALA A 130 9.81 -2.12 8.06
CA ALA A 130 11.21 -1.80 7.90
C ALA A 130 11.92 -2.77 6.94
N ARG A 131 11.77 -4.08 7.17
CA ARG A 131 12.35 -5.12 6.29
C ARG A 131 11.85 -5.03 4.86
N TYR A 132 10.56 -4.74 4.68
CA TYR A 132 10.01 -4.54 3.34
C TYR A 132 10.64 -3.33 2.64
N TYR A 133 10.81 -2.21 3.32
CA TYR A 133 11.46 -1.04 2.74
C TYR A 133 12.94 -1.26 2.43
N GLU A 134 13.67 -1.97 3.28
CA GLU A 134 15.06 -2.38 3.00
C GLU A 134 15.14 -3.23 1.73
N ASP A 135 14.30 -4.27 1.60
CA ASP A 135 14.22 -5.10 0.39
C ASP A 135 13.82 -4.30 -0.86
N LEU A 136 12.89 -3.34 -0.72
CA LEU A 136 12.53 -2.43 -1.80
C LEU A 136 13.72 -1.57 -2.26
N ILE A 137 14.50 -1.01 -1.34
CA ILE A 137 15.69 -0.21 -1.65
C ILE A 137 16.70 -1.07 -2.41
N ASP A 138 16.98 -2.27 -1.93
CA ASP A 138 17.90 -3.21 -2.58
C ASP A 138 17.45 -3.59 -3.99
N LYS A 139 16.15 -3.78 -4.20
CA LYS A 139 15.57 -4.05 -5.53
C LYS A 139 15.65 -2.83 -6.44
N LYS A 140 15.32 -1.63 -5.94
CA LYS A 140 15.43 -0.37 -6.69
C LYS A 140 16.85 -0.12 -7.18
N ASN A 141 17.84 -0.33 -6.32
CA ASN A 141 19.26 -0.16 -6.65
C ASN A 141 19.71 -1.07 -7.81
N LYS A 142 19.01 -2.19 -8.04
CA LYS A 142 19.29 -3.14 -9.13
C LYS A 142 18.60 -2.77 -10.45
N LEU A 143 17.56 -1.92 -10.45
CA LEU A 143 16.76 -1.62 -11.65
C LEU A 143 17.60 -1.06 -12.81
N LYS A 144 18.50 -0.13 -12.52
CA LYS A 144 19.43 0.43 -13.51
C LYS A 144 20.21 -0.68 -14.23
N ALA A 145 20.88 -1.53 -13.45
CA ALA A 145 21.72 -2.60 -13.99
C ALA A 145 20.88 -3.63 -14.75
N GLN A 146 19.71 -3.99 -14.22
CA GLN A 146 18.77 -4.91 -14.85
C GLN A 146 18.27 -4.39 -16.20
N ARG A 147 17.89 -3.11 -16.29
CA ARG A 147 17.36 -2.48 -17.51
C ARG A 147 18.45 -2.36 -18.58
N ILE A 148 19.64 -1.86 -18.20
CA ILE A 148 20.80 -1.79 -19.09
C ILE A 148 21.10 -3.17 -19.68
N LYS A 149 21.11 -4.22 -18.84
CA LYS A 149 21.35 -5.59 -19.29
C LYS A 149 20.24 -6.12 -20.21
N LYS A 150 18.96 -5.93 -19.85
CA LYS A 150 17.80 -6.42 -20.60
C LYS A 150 17.74 -5.83 -22.01
N TYR A 151 17.90 -4.51 -22.12
CA TYR A 151 17.74 -3.76 -23.36
C TYR A 151 19.05 -3.39 -24.05
N LYS A 152 20.19 -3.82 -23.50
CA LYS A 152 21.54 -3.55 -24.04
C LYS A 152 21.79 -2.05 -24.26
N ILE A 153 21.40 -1.24 -23.28
CA ILE A 153 21.42 0.22 -23.38
C ILE A 153 22.86 0.75 -23.28
N ASN A 154 23.27 1.54 -24.25
CA ASN A 154 24.57 2.21 -24.31
C ASN A 154 24.47 3.74 -24.56
N ILE A 155 23.24 4.24 -24.70
CA ILE A 155 22.90 5.66 -24.89
C ILE A 155 21.86 6.09 -23.86
N ASP A 156 21.79 7.39 -23.58
CA ASP A 156 20.68 7.99 -22.86
C ASP A 156 19.39 7.81 -23.68
N GLU A 157 18.39 7.14 -23.09
CA GLU A 157 17.19 6.71 -23.81
C GLU A 157 16.31 7.87 -24.30
N LEU A 158 16.45 9.06 -23.70
CA LEU A 158 15.71 10.26 -24.09
C LEU A 158 16.52 11.11 -25.08
N THR A 159 17.78 11.40 -24.77
CA THR A 159 18.56 12.36 -25.57
C THR A 159 19.33 11.73 -26.73
N GLY A 160 19.56 10.42 -26.68
CA GLY A 160 20.41 9.70 -27.63
C GLY A 160 21.91 9.94 -27.43
N ALA A 161 22.31 10.75 -26.44
CA ALA A 161 23.70 10.98 -26.12
C ALA A 161 24.39 9.72 -25.56
N ASN A 162 25.71 9.64 -25.68
CA ASN A 162 26.47 8.55 -25.07
C ASN A 162 26.17 8.43 -23.58
N LEU A 163 25.91 7.20 -23.12
CA LEU A 163 25.58 6.96 -21.73
C LEU A 163 26.83 7.01 -20.86
N LYS A 164 26.79 7.83 -19.81
CA LYS A 164 27.81 7.84 -18.76
C LYS A 164 27.43 6.80 -17.70
N THR A 165 27.69 5.53 -17.96
CA THR A 165 27.19 4.39 -17.15
C THR A 165 27.44 4.54 -15.65
N GLN A 166 28.55 5.16 -15.23
CA GLN A 166 28.85 5.40 -13.81
C GLN A 166 27.86 6.36 -13.14
N THR A 167 27.42 7.40 -13.84
CA THR A 167 26.56 8.48 -13.30
C THR A 167 25.15 8.49 -13.89
N ALA A 168 24.85 7.61 -14.84
CA ALA A 168 23.51 7.41 -15.35
C ALA A 168 22.57 6.91 -14.25
N GLU A 169 21.31 7.28 -14.35
CA GLU A 169 20.27 7.02 -13.36
C GLU A 169 19.09 6.32 -14.01
N PHE A 170 18.35 5.56 -13.19
CA PHE A 170 17.06 5.00 -13.58
C PHE A 170 16.00 6.04 -13.23
N SER A 171 15.45 6.71 -14.24
CA SER A 171 14.40 7.71 -14.10
C SER A 171 13.05 7.04 -14.28
N HIS A 172 12.20 7.06 -13.26
CA HIS A 172 10.83 6.56 -13.37
C HIS A 172 10.00 7.45 -14.31
N ILE A 173 9.20 6.83 -15.18
CA ILE A 173 8.28 7.54 -16.09
C ILE A 173 7.09 8.07 -15.29
N ARG A 174 6.39 7.18 -14.59
CA ARG A 174 5.39 7.55 -13.57
C ARG A 174 6.04 7.61 -12.20
N SER A 175 5.87 8.74 -11.54
CA SER A 175 6.46 9.04 -10.23
C SER A 175 6.06 8.01 -9.18
N VAL A 176 7.05 7.51 -8.44
CA VAL A 176 6.85 6.53 -7.35
C VAL A 176 5.98 7.10 -6.22
N ALA A 177 5.97 8.43 -6.04
CA ALA A 177 5.15 9.07 -5.01
C ALA A 177 3.64 8.93 -5.29
N ILE A 178 3.25 8.95 -6.57
CA ILE A 178 1.85 8.85 -7.01
C ILE A 178 1.50 7.40 -7.38
N TYR A 179 2.46 6.67 -7.94
CA TYR A 179 2.30 5.31 -8.45
C TYR A 179 3.28 4.33 -7.77
N PRO A 180 3.15 4.11 -6.44
CA PRO A 180 4.08 3.25 -5.70
C PRO A 180 4.08 1.80 -6.19
N ASP A 181 2.97 1.35 -6.79
CA ASP A 181 2.81 0.00 -7.34
C ASP A 181 3.80 -0.25 -8.51
N LEU A 182 4.20 0.80 -9.23
CA LEU A 182 5.08 0.73 -10.40
C LEU A 182 6.56 0.92 -10.04
N GLN A 183 6.91 1.00 -8.76
CA GLN A 183 8.25 1.41 -8.33
C GLN A 183 9.36 0.40 -8.68
N LEU A 184 9.00 -0.87 -8.84
CA LEU A 184 9.90 -1.96 -9.24
C LEU A 184 9.70 -2.38 -10.70
N GLU A 185 8.77 -1.75 -11.41
CA GLU A 185 8.49 -2.08 -12.81
C GLU A 185 9.62 -1.57 -13.69
N LEU A 186 10.36 -2.49 -14.29
CA LEU A 186 11.53 -2.17 -15.12
C LEU A 186 11.15 -1.32 -16.34
N ASP A 187 9.93 -1.51 -16.83
CA ASP A 187 9.36 -0.78 -17.97
C ASP A 187 8.69 0.54 -17.54
N ASN A 188 8.60 0.81 -16.23
CA ASN A 188 8.29 2.12 -15.67
C ASN A 188 9.52 3.02 -15.43
N GLY A 189 10.62 2.76 -16.13
CA GLY A 189 11.73 3.72 -16.11
C GLY A 189 12.58 3.68 -17.35
N LEU A 190 13.42 4.69 -17.46
CA LEU A 190 14.37 4.92 -18.53
C LEU A 190 15.76 5.18 -17.94
N ILE A 191 16.79 4.75 -18.65
CA ILE A 191 18.19 5.00 -18.33
C ILE A 191 18.59 6.30 -18.99
N VAL A 192 18.85 7.30 -18.15
CA VAL A 192 19.18 8.65 -18.58
C VAL A 192 20.46 9.12 -17.89
N ASN A 193 21.18 10.04 -18.51
CA ASN A 193 22.32 10.68 -17.88
C ASN A 193 21.82 11.60 -16.74
N LYS A 194 22.66 11.80 -15.72
CA LYS A 194 22.34 12.62 -14.54
C LYS A 194 21.72 13.99 -14.90
N LYS A 195 22.31 14.71 -15.85
CA LYS A 195 21.80 16.02 -16.30
C LYS A 195 20.39 15.94 -16.89
N THR A 196 20.08 14.87 -17.61
CA THR A 196 18.73 14.62 -18.15
C THR A 196 17.75 14.39 -17.01
N HIS A 197 18.15 13.59 -16.01
CA HIS A 197 17.33 13.32 -14.82
C HIS A 197 17.10 14.57 -13.95
N GLU A 198 18.11 15.42 -13.78
CA GLU A 198 18.00 16.72 -13.10
C GLU A 198 16.92 17.59 -13.76
N ILE A 199 16.91 17.68 -15.09
CA ILE A 199 15.88 18.43 -15.84
C ILE A 199 14.47 17.86 -15.60
N ILE A 200 14.33 16.53 -15.61
CA ILE A 200 13.04 15.86 -15.34
C ILE A 200 12.55 16.22 -13.93
N THR A 201 13.45 16.15 -12.94
CA THR A 201 13.15 16.43 -11.54
C THR A 201 12.78 17.90 -11.33
N GLU A 202 13.56 18.84 -11.88
CA GLU A 202 13.30 20.28 -11.79
C GLU A 202 11.97 20.69 -12.42
N LYS A 203 11.55 19.98 -13.47
CA LYS A 203 10.26 20.20 -14.14
C LYS A 203 9.08 19.55 -13.43
N GLY A 204 9.33 18.81 -12.35
CA GLY A 204 8.27 18.20 -11.53
C GLY A 204 7.45 17.17 -12.28
N ILE A 205 8.03 16.49 -13.29
CA ILE A 205 7.35 15.49 -14.12
C ILE A 205 6.78 14.37 -13.24
N GLN A 206 5.48 14.10 -13.36
CA GLN A 206 4.80 13.11 -12.51
C GLN A 206 4.33 11.86 -13.27
N ASN A 207 4.07 11.99 -14.56
CA ASN A 207 3.49 10.92 -15.37
C ASN A 207 4.07 10.89 -16.80
N GLU A 208 3.62 9.89 -17.57
CA GLU A 208 4.09 9.68 -18.94
C GLU A 208 3.71 10.79 -19.90
N ASP A 209 2.56 11.44 -19.72
CA ASP A 209 2.09 12.50 -20.60
C ASP A 209 2.91 13.80 -20.37
N ASP A 210 3.24 14.09 -19.11
CA ASP A 210 4.15 15.17 -18.73
C ASP A 210 5.55 14.95 -19.33
N LEU A 211 6.09 13.73 -19.19
CA LEU A 211 7.42 13.39 -19.72
C LEU A 211 7.44 13.46 -21.24
N TYR A 212 6.39 12.98 -21.91
CA TYR A 212 6.24 13.09 -23.36
C TYR A 212 6.23 14.55 -23.83
N THR A 213 5.49 15.41 -23.12
CA THR A 213 5.44 16.86 -23.40
C THR A 213 6.81 17.51 -23.25
N LEU A 214 7.57 17.16 -22.20
CA LEU A 214 8.94 17.61 -22.03
C LEU A 214 9.84 17.14 -23.17
N CYS A 215 9.70 15.88 -23.60
CA CYS A 215 10.49 15.33 -24.69
C CYS A 215 10.25 16.10 -26.00
N LEU A 216 9.00 16.40 -26.33
CA LEU A 216 8.65 17.21 -27.51
C LEU A 216 9.30 18.60 -27.45
N ALA A 217 9.18 19.29 -26.31
CA ALA A 217 9.73 20.64 -26.13
C ALA A 217 11.27 20.68 -26.24
N LYS A 218 11.95 19.57 -25.89
CA LYS A 218 13.41 19.46 -25.90
C LYS A 218 13.98 18.79 -27.15
N GLY A 219 13.13 18.30 -28.06
CA GLY A 219 13.55 17.50 -29.21
C GLY A 219 14.14 16.14 -28.82
N TRP A 220 13.69 15.57 -27.71
CA TRP A 220 14.12 14.25 -27.23
C TRP A 220 13.29 13.12 -27.84
N ASN A 221 13.78 11.90 -27.71
CA ASN A 221 13.15 10.68 -28.17
C ASN A 221 11.81 10.43 -27.47
N THR A 222 10.79 10.16 -28.27
CA THR A 222 9.41 9.89 -27.82
C THR A 222 8.93 8.47 -28.13
N LYS A 223 9.77 7.60 -28.72
CA LYS A 223 9.39 6.24 -29.13
C LYS A 223 8.93 5.36 -27.96
N TRP A 224 9.41 5.63 -26.75
CA TRP A 224 9.04 4.91 -25.54
C TRP A 224 7.55 5.09 -25.18
N TYR A 225 6.94 6.20 -25.56
CA TYR A 225 5.61 6.60 -25.09
C TYR A 225 4.50 5.65 -25.54
N ASN A 226 4.45 5.30 -26.83
CA ASN A 226 3.40 4.41 -27.35
C ASN A 226 3.51 2.99 -26.75
N PHE A 227 4.74 2.48 -26.60
CA PHE A 227 4.99 1.21 -25.94
C PHE A 227 4.53 1.26 -24.47
N TYR A 228 4.86 2.34 -23.78
CA TYR A 228 4.48 2.53 -22.38
C TYR A 228 2.96 2.54 -22.19
N LYS A 229 2.23 3.31 -23.01
CA LYS A 229 0.76 3.33 -22.96
C LYS A 229 0.20 1.92 -23.20
N GLN A 230 0.68 1.19 -24.21
CA GLN A 230 0.20 -0.19 -24.47
C GLN A 230 0.46 -1.16 -23.31
N THR A 231 1.50 -0.91 -22.51
CA THR A 231 1.90 -1.79 -21.42
C THR A 231 1.14 -1.51 -20.12
N PHE A 232 0.77 -0.24 -19.86
CA PHE A 232 0.24 0.21 -18.56
C PHE A 232 -1.16 0.88 -18.66
N ILE A 233 -1.99 0.46 -19.63
CA ILE A 233 -3.43 0.81 -19.72
C ILE A 233 -4.22 0.11 -18.61
#